data_AF-A0A662SP29-F1
#
_entry.id   AF-A0A662SP29-F1
#
_cell.length_a   1.000
_cell.length_b   1.000
_cell.length_c   1.000
_cell.angle_alpha   90.00
_cell.angle_beta   90.00
_cell.angle_gamma   90.00
#
_symmetry.space_group_name_H-M   'P 1'
#
loop_
_entity.id
_entity.type
_entity.pdbx_description
1 polymer ?
#
loop_
_entity_poly.entity_id
_entity_poly.type
_entity_poly.pdbx_seq_one_letter_code
_entity_poly.pdbx_strand_id
1 'polypeptide(L)'
;SETIRSLNKKEIERLYKDKIGDTLFEFEAFARSMRSRVMEGIFEGTLYSIRFLKNPEEIEEEYGKTLFKNLGEVEIEGRVIDAREAIFTPCRYVLNDIRVIRGSSPGNIREVCSFRSRFCDIAKEGDMIRARGKLEKVITRDEEYLRVLVGGRRSDFMVRLAS
;
A
#
# COMPACT_ATOMS: atom_id res chain seq x y z
N SER A 1 31.78 8.69 -9.32
CA SER A 1 30.44 8.48 -9.90
C SER A 1 29.56 7.95 -8.80
N GLU A 2 28.39 8.54 -8.55
CA GLU A 2 27.41 7.86 -7.68
C GLU A 2 26.85 6.68 -8.46
N THR A 3 27.18 5.47 -8.02
CA THR A 3 26.77 4.22 -8.67
C THR A 3 25.26 3.98 -8.55
N ILE A 4 24.63 4.51 -7.49
CA ILE A 4 23.20 4.44 -7.19
C ILE A 4 22.68 5.84 -6.90
N ARG A 5 21.54 6.23 -7.49
CA ARG A 5 20.84 7.47 -7.15
C ARG A 5 19.32 7.33 -7.19
N SER A 6 18.62 8.21 -6.48
CA SER A 6 17.16 8.34 -6.56
C SER A 6 16.70 8.86 -7.93
N LEU A 7 15.42 8.63 -8.23
CA LEU A 7 14.77 9.17 -9.43
C LEU A 7 14.64 10.69 -9.34
N ASN A 8 14.95 11.38 -10.44
CA ASN A 8 14.66 12.80 -10.58
C ASN A 8 13.20 13.02 -11.01
N LYS A 9 12.75 14.29 -11.02
CA LYS A 9 11.36 14.64 -11.37
C LYS A 9 10.93 14.10 -12.75
N LYS A 10 11.77 14.21 -13.78
CA LYS A 10 11.43 13.73 -15.14
C LYS A 10 11.30 12.21 -15.20
N GLU A 11 12.13 11.49 -14.44
CA GLU A 11 12.06 10.03 -14.32
C GLU A 11 10.80 9.58 -13.57
N ILE A 12 10.42 10.28 -12.50
CA ILE A 12 9.15 10.05 -11.79
C ILE A 12 7.95 10.33 -12.71
N GLU A 13 7.98 11.41 -13.50
CA GLU A 13 6.94 11.72 -14.50
C GLU A 13 6.81 10.63 -15.57
N ARG A 14 7.94 10.10 -16.04
CA ARG A 14 7.94 8.98 -17.00
C ARG A 14 7.34 7.72 -16.37
N LEU A 15 7.78 7.37 -15.16
CA LEU A 15 7.26 6.21 -14.42
C LEU A 15 5.75 6.35 -14.16
N TYR A 16 5.29 7.56 -13.85
CA TYR A 16 3.88 7.86 -13.68
C TYR A 16 3.09 7.62 -14.97
N LYS A 17 3.58 8.12 -16.12
CA LYS A 17 2.94 7.91 -17.42
C LYS A 17 2.86 6.43 -17.80
N ASP A 18 3.92 5.66 -17.55
CA ASP A 18 3.94 4.23 -17.82
C ASP A 18 2.95 3.47 -16.91
N LYS A 19 2.69 3.98 -15.70
CA LYS A 19 1.76 3.39 -14.72
C LYS A 19 0.35 3.97 -14.79
N ILE A 20 0.09 5.03 -15.56
CA ILE A 20 -1.15 5.82 -15.47
C ILE A 20 -2.40 5.00 -15.81
N GLY A 21 -2.28 4.01 -16.72
CA GLY A 21 -3.36 3.09 -17.06
C GLY A 21 -3.83 2.21 -15.89
N ASP A 22 -2.99 2.07 -14.85
CA ASP A 22 -3.27 1.33 -13.63
C ASP A 22 -3.32 2.24 -12.39
N THR A 23 -3.29 3.57 -12.55
CA THR A 23 -3.17 4.53 -11.43
C THR A 23 -4.31 5.54 -11.46
N LEU A 24 -5.23 5.48 -10.49
CA LEU A 24 -6.38 6.40 -10.41
C LEU A 24 -6.11 7.73 -9.68
N PHE A 25 -4.86 8.09 -9.40
CA PHE A 25 -4.56 9.25 -8.56
C PHE A 25 -3.57 10.22 -9.18
N GLU A 26 -3.62 11.47 -8.73
CA GLU A 26 -2.85 12.60 -9.27
C GLU A 26 -1.33 12.39 -9.20
N PHE A 27 -0.62 12.99 -10.16
CA PHE A 27 0.84 12.96 -10.24
C PHE A 27 1.51 13.42 -8.93
N GLU A 28 0.98 14.45 -8.27
CA GLU A 28 1.57 14.94 -7.01
C GLU A 28 1.48 13.91 -5.88
N ALA A 29 0.40 13.14 -5.81
CA ALA A 29 0.27 12.04 -4.86
C ALA A 29 1.26 10.91 -5.16
N PHE A 30 1.44 10.58 -6.45
CA PHE A 30 2.44 9.63 -6.89
C PHE A 30 3.87 10.10 -6.59
N ALA A 31 4.22 11.33 -6.95
CA ALA A 31 5.55 11.88 -6.72
C ALA A 31 5.88 11.93 -5.22
N ARG A 32 4.90 12.25 -4.37
CA ARG A 32 5.05 12.24 -2.91
C ARG A 32 5.34 10.87 -2.31
N SER A 33 4.83 9.78 -2.90
CA SER A 33 5.15 8.42 -2.44
C SER A 33 6.49 7.94 -3.00
N MET A 34 6.90 8.40 -4.18
CA MET A 34 8.18 8.01 -4.78
C MET A 34 9.40 8.67 -4.11
N ARG A 35 9.27 9.91 -3.60
CA ARG A 35 10.41 10.68 -3.06
C ARG A 35 11.09 10.05 -1.85
N SER A 36 10.38 9.24 -1.07
CA SER A 36 10.91 8.62 0.16
C SER A 36 11.31 7.15 -0.02
N ARG A 37 11.06 6.56 -1.19
CA ARG A 37 11.27 5.13 -1.43
C ARG A 37 12.69 4.83 -1.85
N VAL A 38 13.22 3.75 -1.29
CA VAL A 38 14.48 3.14 -1.70
C VAL A 38 14.28 2.02 -2.73
N MET A 39 13.03 1.63 -2.99
CA MET A 39 12.67 0.51 -3.86
C MET A 39 12.88 0.81 -5.34
N GLU A 40 12.96 2.08 -5.74
CA GLU A 40 13.16 2.48 -7.14
C GLU A 40 14.25 3.55 -7.25
N GLY A 41 15.13 3.39 -8.24
CA GLY A 41 16.21 4.34 -8.50
C GLY A 41 16.97 4.00 -9.78
N ILE A 42 18.10 4.67 -9.98
CA ILE A 42 18.98 4.44 -11.12
C ILE A 42 20.30 3.84 -10.65
N PHE A 43 20.69 2.71 -11.25
CA PHE A 43 22.00 2.10 -11.12
C PHE A 43 22.69 2.12 -12.49
N GLU A 44 23.83 2.80 -12.60
CA GLU A 44 24.59 2.93 -13.87
C GLU A 44 23.73 3.30 -15.09
N GLY A 45 22.80 4.24 -14.92
CA GLY A 45 21.90 4.69 -15.99
C GLY A 45 20.67 3.81 -16.24
N THR A 46 20.55 2.68 -15.54
CA THR A 46 19.43 1.73 -15.66
C THR A 46 18.45 1.88 -14.49
N LEU A 47 17.14 1.94 -14.78
CA LEU A 47 16.09 1.91 -13.77
C LEU A 47 16.06 0.56 -13.07
N TYR A 48 16.17 0.55 -11.74
CA TYR A 48 15.92 -0.63 -10.92
C TYR A 48 14.60 -0.53 -10.17
N SER A 49 14.03 -1.68 -9.85
CA SER A 49 12.95 -1.83 -8.88
C SER A 49 13.23 -3.05 -7.99
N ILE A 50 13.16 -2.87 -6.69
CA ILE A 50 13.41 -3.92 -5.70
C ILE A 50 12.09 -4.25 -5.01
N ARG A 51 11.79 -5.55 -4.87
CA ARG A 51 10.68 -6.03 -4.05
C ARG A 51 11.24 -6.73 -2.82
N PHE A 52 10.87 -6.25 -1.65
CA PHE A 52 11.18 -6.91 -0.40
C PHE A 52 10.12 -7.95 -0.08
N LEU A 53 10.56 -9.14 0.29
CA LEU A 53 9.74 -10.24 0.78
C LEU A 53 10.21 -10.57 2.19
N LYS A 54 9.28 -11.02 3.04
CA LYS A 54 9.65 -11.63 4.32
C LYS A 54 10.40 -12.92 4.06
N ASN A 55 11.36 -13.25 4.94
CA ASN A 55 11.91 -14.59 4.94
C ASN A 55 10.81 -15.60 5.36
N PRO A 56 10.87 -16.85 4.88
CA PRO A 56 9.85 -17.86 5.21
C PRO A 56 9.60 -18.03 6.71
N GLU A 57 10.66 -17.94 7.53
CA GLU A 57 10.59 -18.05 8.99
C GLU A 57 9.91 -16.86 9.69
N GLU A 58 9.74 -15.72 9.00
CA GLU A 58 9.02 -14.54 9.50
C GLU A 58 7.53 -14.57 9.13
N ILE A 59 7.08 -15.59 8.39
CA ILE A 59 5.69 -15.76 7.96
C ILE A 59 4.99 -16.70 8.95
N GLU A 60 4.19 -16.10 9.85
CA GLU A 60 3.37 -16.85 10.80
C GLU A 60 2.12 -17.45 10.12
N GLU A 61 1.69 -16.90 8.99
CA GLU A 61 0.49 -17.34 8.29
C GLU A 61 0.70 -18.67 7.54
N GLU A 62 0.04 -19.73 8.01
CA GLU A 62 -0.04 -21.00 7.28
C GLU A 62 -1.25 -21.05 6.34
N TYR A 63 -1.03 -21.59 5.14
CA TYR A 63 -2.09 -21.73 4.13
C TYR A 63 -3.28 -22.51 4.69
N GLY A 64 -4.48 -21.95 4.51
CA GLY A 64 -5.74 -22.53 4.98
C GLY A 64 -6.07 -22.26 6.46
N LYS A 65 -5.17 -21.66 7.25
CA LYS A 65 -5.49 -21.24 8.63
C LYS A 65 -6.21 -19.90 8.71
N THR A 66 -5.88 -18.97 7.81
CA THR A 66 -6.56 -17.67 7.72
C THR A 66 -7.59 -17.71 6.61
N LEU A 67 -8.85 -17.41 6.95
CA LEU A 67 -9.94 -17.32 6.00
C LEU A 67 -10.27 -15.85 5.73
N PHE A 68 -10.60 -15.56 4.47
CA PHE A 68 -10.95 -14.21 4.02
C PHE A 68 -12.36 -14.22 3.44
N LYS A 69 -13.24 -13.35 3.95
CA LYS A 69 -14.59 -13.14 3.40
C LYS A 69 -14.68 -11.76 2.77
N ASN A 70 -15.05 -11.72 1.49
CA ASN A 70 -15.32 -10.48 0.78
C ASN A 70 -16.63 -9.84 1.29
N LEU A 71 -16.58 -8.58 1.69
CA LEU A 71 -17.72 -7.79 2.17
C LEU A 71 -18.07 -6.60 1.26
N GLY A 72 -17.46 -6.51 0.08
CA GLY A 72 -17.72 -5.46 -0.89
C GLY A 72 -16.51 -4.54 -1.11
N GLU A 73 -16.79 -3.30 -1.50
CA GLU A 73 -15.77 -2.25 -1.69
C GLU A 73 -15.98 -1.13 -0.68
N VAL A 74 -14.87 -0.54 -0.24
CA VAL A 74 -14.88 0.62 0.64
C VAL A 74 -13.78 1.60 0.22
N GLU A 75 -14.03 2.88 0.48
CA GLU A 75 -13.03 3.93 0.42
C GLU A 75 -12.92 4.56 1.81
N ILE A 76 -11.71 4.62 2.34
CA ILE A 76 -11.42 5.09 3.70
C ILE A 76 -10.34 6.16 3.71
N GLU A 77 -10.37 6.98 4.75
CA GLU A 77 -9.23 7.77 5.22
C GLU A 77 -8.85 7.32 6.62
N GLY A 78 -7.57 7.36 6.95
CA GLY A 78 -7.09 6.99 8.29
C GLY A 78 -5.63 7.38 8.48
N ARG A 79 -5.20 7.43 9.74
CA ARG A 79 -3.81 7.73 10.11
C ARG A 79 -3.06 6.43 10.32
N VAL A 80 -1.87 6.33 9.75
CA VAL A 80 -0.98 5.17 9.92
C VAL A 80 -0.38 5.20 11.33
N ILE A 81 -0.58 4.13 12.10
CA ILE A 81 -0.01 3.97 13.44
C ILE A 81 1.08 2.89 13.51
N ASP A 82 1.14 2.00 12.52
CA ASP A 82 2.19 0.99 12.38
C ASP A 82 2.47 0.78 10.88
N ALA A 83 3.71 1.04 10.49
CA ALA A 83 4.20 0.88 9.12
C ALA A 83 5.38 -0.11 9.02
N ARG A 84 5.60 -0.95 10.05
CA ARG A 84 6.76 -1.88 10.09
C ARG A 84 6.78 -2.85 8.91
N GLU A 85 5.60 -3.17 8.38
CA GLU A 85 5.44 -4.08 7.24
C GLU A 85 5.18 -3.36 5.92
N ALA A 86 5.28 -2.03 5.88
CA ALA A 86 4.96 -1.25 4.69
C ALA A 86 5.88 -1.56 3.51
N ILE A 87 7.15 -1.90 3.76
CA ILE A 87 8.15 -2.14 2.71
C ILE A 87 8.03 -3.52 2.05
N PHE A 88 7.46 -4.49 2.76
CA PHE A 88 7.38 -5.88 2.30
C PHE A 88 6.21 -6.11 1.34
N THR A 89 6.24 -7.22 0.61
CA THR A 89 5.06 -7.76 -0.08
C THR A 89 4.61 -9.06 0.61
N PRO A 90 3.34 -9.17 1.04
CA PRO A 90 2.35 -8.08 1.07
C PRO A 90 2.75 -6.95 2.02
N CYS A 91 2.40 -5.71 1.67
CA CYS A 91 2.57 -4.56 2.56
C CYS A 91 1.36 -4.44 3.48
N ARG A 92 1.59 -4.02 4.73
CA ARG A 92 0.53 -3.81 5.72
C ARG A 92 0.70 -2.47 6.43
N TYR A 93 -0.41 -1.76 6.61
CA TYR A 93 -0.49 -0.50 7.33
C TYR A 93 -1.62 -0.58 8.35
N VAL A 94 -1.30 -0.56 9.64
CA VAL A 94 -2.32 -0.47 10.70
C VAL A 94 -2.72 0.98 10.84
N LEU A 95 -4.03 1.21 10.94
CA LEU A 95 -4.60 2.55 10.98
C LEU A 95 -5.36 2.81 12.28
N ASN A 96 -5.44 4.07 12.67
CA ASN A 96 -6.44 4.59 13.60
C ASN A 96 -7.24 5.74 12.96
N ASP A 97 -8.21 6.28 13.70
CA ASP A 97 -9.06 7.41 13.29
C ASP A 97 -9.72 7.21 11.91
N ILE A 98 -10.10 5.97 11.61
CA ILE A 98 -10.59 5.59 10.28
C ILE A 98 -11.98 6.18 10.02
N ARG A 99 -12.13 6.83 8.86
CA ARG A 99 -13.39 7.34 8.35
C ARG A 99 -13.71 6.65 7.03
N VAL A 100 -14.93 6.12 6.92
CA VAL A 100 -15.45 5.60 5.65
C VAL A 100 -15.94 6.77 4.80
N ILE A 101 -15.31 6.98 3.65
CA ILE A 101 -15.64 8.04 2.70
C ILE A 101 -16.69 7.58 1.69
N ARG A 102 -16.61 6.31 1.25
CA ARG A 102 -17.60 5.68 0.37
C ARG A 102 -17.80 4.21 0.73
N GLY A 103 -19.01 3.73 0.53
CA GLY A 103 -19.43 2.38 0.91
C GLY A 103 -19.89 2.33 2.36
N SER A 104 -19.89 1.13 2.94
CA SER A 104 -20.21 0.91 4.35
C SER A 104 -19.35 -0.21 4.89
N SER A 105 -19.14 -0.21 6.20
CA SER A 105 -18.42 -1.27 6.91
C SER A 105 -19.29 -1.76 8.07
N PRO A 106 -19.46 -3.08 8.25
CA PRO A 106 -20.26 -3.63 9.36
C PRO A 106 -19.54 -3.53 10.71
N GLY A 107 -18.31 -3.00 10.75
CA GLY A 107 -17.52 -2.81 11.96
C GLY A 107 -16.27 -1.97 11.72
N ASN A 108 -15.41 -1.93 12.73
CA ASN A 108 -14.16 -1.18 12.65
C ASN A 108 -13.16 -1.87 11.72
N ILE A 109 -12.65 -1.10 10.75
CA ILE A 109 -11.52 -1.48 9.91
C ILE A 109 -10.24 -1.30 10.74
N ARG A 110 -9.28 -2.21 10.57
CA ARG A 110 -8.01 -2.19 11.30
C ARG A 110 -6.84 -1.74 10.42
N GLU A 111 -6.80 -2.22 9.18
CA GLU A 111 -5.59 -2.10 8.36
C GLU A 111 -5.88 -2.03 6.87
N VAL A 112 -4.89 -1.54 6.12
CA VAL A 112 -4.81 -1.64 4.67
C VAL A 112 -3.69 -2.62 4.31
N CYS A 113 -3.95 -3.52 3.36
CA CYS A 113 -3.00 -4.51 2.87
C CYS A 113 -2.92 -4.50 1.34
N SER A 114 -1.75 -4.82 0.77
CA SER A 114 -1.63 -5.08 -0.67
C SER A 114 -0.51 -6.04 -1.03
N PHE A 115 -0.74 -6.83 -2.08
CA PHE A 115 0.26 -7.70 -2.71
C PHE A 115 0.98 -7.03 -3.89
N ARG A 116 0.70 -5.76 -4.18
CA ARG A 116 1.33 -5.03 -5.29
C ARG A 116 2.40 -4.06 -4.76
N SER A 117 3.64 -4.22 -5.22
CA SER A 117 4.80 -3.40 -4.80
C SER A 117 4.60 -1.89 -4.94
N ARG A 118 3.75 -1.47 -5.88
CA ARG A 118 3.36 -0.06 -6.05
C ARG A 118 2.73 0.57 -4.79
N PHE A 119 2.18 -0.22 -3.87
CA PHE A 119 1.59 0.27 -2.61
C PHE A 119 2.52 0.07 -1.40
N CYS A 120 3.67 -0.58 -1.57
CA CYS A 120 4.67 -0.77 -0.50
C CYS A 120 5.42 0.53 -0.20
N ASP A 121 5.55 0.95 1.06
CA ASP A 121 6.31 2.15 1.44
C ASP A 121 5.77 3.46 0.79
N ILE A 122 4.42 3.62 0.68
CA ILE A 122 3.83 4.91 0.25
C ILE A 122 3.70 5.94 1.40
N ALA A 123 3.70 5.47 2.65
CA ALA A 123 3.36 6.24 3.83
C ALA A 123 4.10 5.68 5.06
N LYS A 124 4.32 6.54 6.05
CA LYS A 124 5.00 6.24 7.32
C LYS A 124 4.05 6.43 8.49
N GLU A 125 4.46 5.99 9.67
CA GLU A 125 3.75 6.27 10.92
C GLU A 125 3.53 7.78 11.09
N GLY A 126 2.31 8.14 11.46
CA GLY A 126 1.85 9.52 11.55
C GLY A 126 1.21 10.07 10.28
N ASP A 127 1.47 9.51 9.10
CA ASP A 127 0.88 9.98 7.85
C ASP A 127 -0.63 9.68 7.78
N MET A 128 -1.38 10.61 7.16
CA MET A 128 -2.75 10.36 6.72
C MET A 128 -2.74 9.70 5.34
N ILE A 129 -3.57 8.68 5.16
CA ILE A 129 -3.77 8.02 3.87
C ILE A 129 -5.24 8.02 3.46
N ARG A 130 -5.48 7.93 2.15
CA ARG A 130 -6.78 7.57 1.57
C ARG A 130 -6.62 6.30 0.74
N ALA A 131 -7.49 5.32 0.96
CA ALA A 131 -7.41 4.02 0.31
C ALA A 131 -8.77 3.56 -0.18
N ARG A 132 -8.82 3.00 -1.39
CA ARG A 132 -9.99 2.31 -1.94
C ARG A 132 -9.60 0.90 -2.32
N GLY A 133 -10.41 -0.06 -1.89
CA GLY A 133 -10.20 -1.46 -2.22
C GLY A 133 -11.33 -2.35 -1.74
N LYS A 134 -11.06 -3.66 -1.74
CA LYS A 134 -11.99 -4.67 -1.26
C LYS A 134 -12.00 -4.69 0.27
N LEU A 135 -13.19 -4.59 0.86
CA LEU A 135 -13.37 -4.83 2.30
C LEU A 135 -13.36 -6.33 2.55
N GLU A 136 -12.44 -6.80 3.38
CA GLU A 136 -12.30 -8.21 3.75
C GLU A 136 -12.47 -8.39 5.25
N LYS A 137 -13.28 -9.38 5.65
CA LYS A 137 -13.19 -9.95 7.00
C LYS A 137 -12.07 -10.99 7.00
N VAL A 138 -11.07 -10.77 7.84
CA VAL A 138 -9.99 -11.70 8.13
C VAL A 138 -10.41 -12.52 9.35
N ILE A 139 -10.35 -13.83 9.22
CA ILE A 139 -10.71 -14.79 10.26
C ILE A 139 -9.47 -15.66 10.51
N THR A 140 -8.86 -15.49 11.67
CA THR A 140 -7.73 -16.30 12.14
C THR A 140 -8.21 -17.25 13.24
N ARG A 141 -7.30 -18.00 13.86
CA ARG A 141 -7.63 -18.82 15.04
C ARG A 141 -7.94 -17.97 16.27
N ASP A 142 -7.25 -16.85 16.43
CA ASP A 142 -7.24 -16.06 17.67
C ASP A 142 -8.16 -14.85 17.57
N GLU A 143 -8.42 -14.36 16.36
CA GLU A 143 -9.19 -13.14 16.16
C GLU A 143 -9.88 -13.04 14.79
N GLU A 144 -10.88 -12.16 14.77
CA GLU A 144 -11.54 -11.70 13.55
C GLU A 144 -11.47 -10.17 13.45
N TYR A 145 -11.15 -9.66 12.28
CA TYR A 145 -11.09 -8.22 12.05
C TYR A 145 -11.36 -7.84 10.59
N LEU A 146 -11.55 -6.55 10.32
CA LEU A 146 -11.79 -6.04 8.99
C LEU A 146 -10.54 -5.34 8.44
N ARG A 147 -10.24 -5.56 7.16
CA ARG A 147 -9.16 -4.85 6.43
C ARG A 147 -9.62 -4.38 5.06
N VAL A 148 -8.88 -3.44 4.49
CA VAL A 148 -9.01 -3.06 3.08
C VAL A 148 -7.87 -3.67 2.28
N LEU A 149 -8.19 -4.57 1.35
CA LEU A 149 -7.24 -5.12 0.39
C LEU A 149 -7.23 -4.26 -0.88
N VAL A 150 -6.08 -3.67 -1.19
CA VAL A 150 -5.89 -2.77 -2.33
C VAL A 150 -5.10 -3.46 -3.44
N GLY A 151 -5.46 -3.22 -4.70
CA GLY A 151 -4.70 -3.65 -5.89
C GLY A 151 -5.23 -4.91 -6.56
N GLY A 152 -6.46 -5.31 -6.23
CA GLY A 152 -7.20 -6.36 -6.92
C GLY A 152 -7.95 -5.86 -8.15
N ARG A 153 -8.29 -4.57 -8.21
CA ARG A 153 -8.94 -3.91 -9.36
C ARG A 153 -8.14 -2.69 -9.81
N ARG A 154 -8.30 -2.29 -11.07
CA ARG A 154 -7.71 -1.03 -11.59
C ARG A 154 -8.22 0.21 -10.86
N SER A 155 -9.43 0.12 -10.30
CA SER A 155 -10.03 1.21 -9.54
C SER A 155 -9.52 1.33 -8.09
N ASP A 156 -8.73 0.37 -7.64
CA ASP A 156 -8.17 0.40 -6.30
C ASP A 156 -7.02 1.41 -6.25
N PHE A 157 -6.95 2.16 -5.17
CA PHE A 157 -5.86 3.11 -4.95
C PHE A 157 -5.50 3.20 -3.48
N MET A 158 -4.30 3.69 -3.22
CA MET A 158 -3.86 4.10 -1.90
C MET A 158 -2.89 5.25 -2.09
N VAL A 159 -3.15 6.37 -1.42
CA VAL A 159 -2.35 7.59 -1.50
C VAL A 159 -2.11 8.14 -0.12
N ARG A 160 -0.89 8.67 0.10
CA ARG A 160 -0.63 9.56 1.22
C ARG A 160 -1.32 10.89 0.97
N LEU A 161 -1.99 11.47 1.95
CA LEU A 161 -2.57 12.82 1.85
C LEU A 161 -1.49 13.88 2.10
N ALA A 162 -1.71 15.09 1.59
CA ALA A 162 -0.84 16.22 1.93
C ALA A 162 -1.09 16.60 3.39
N SER A 163 -0.01 16.89 4.13
CA SER A 163 -0.05 17.46 5.48
C SER A 163 -0.31 18.96 5.41
#